data_AF-A0A818L6L7-F1
#
_entry.id   AF-A0A818L6L7-F1
#
_cell.length_a   1.000
_cell.length_b   1.000
_cell.length_c   1.000
_cell.angle_alpha   90.00
_cell.angle_beta   90.00
_cell.angle_gamma   90.00
#
_symmetry.space_group_name_H-M   'P 1'
#
loop_
_entity.id
_entity.type
_entity.pdbx_description
1 polymer ?
#
loop_
_entity_poly.entity_id
_entity_poly.type
_entity_poly.pdbx_seq_one_letter_code
_entity_poly.pdbx_strand_id
1 'polypeptide(L)'
;MPLNLQLHFPAASFNEQTYTISVNSCCIETGGEISTYWTVYGRVSDQNADWIGIYKSDSCGTTVGSSCLGSPDAWSYVSSSGTSGTQIISAPSATGIYQAYYFHDNGYTIKAISKSFSISSLCAALHLTVKPETQVSNKRVIVSWCGANTSDTDDWIVFWQTDSSPSTDQNFISEAWAYTYGGTIPQNKHPTASGQCFH
;
A
#
# COMPACT_ATOMS: atom_id res chain seq x y z
N MET A 1 24.87 45.35 37.02
CA MET A 1 25.54 44.12 36.52
C MET A 1 24.54 43.42 35.62
N PRO A 2 24.81 43.19 34.32
CA PRO A 2 23.86 42.49 33.47
C PRO A 2 23.84 40.99 33.83
N LEU A 3 22.65 40.44 34.01
CA LEU A 3 22.41 39.02 34.24
C LEU A 3 22.61 38.28 32.91
N ASN A 4 23.62 37.41 32.85
CA ASN A 4 23.88 36.59 31.67
C ASN A 4 23.18 35.24 31.86
N LEU A 5 22.06 35.04 31.15
CA LEU A 5 21.29 33.80 31.21
C LEU A 5 21.72 32.88 30.06
N GLN A 6 22.67 31.98 30.34
CA GLN A 6 23.06 30.95 29.38
C GLN A 6 22.08 29.77 29.47
N LEU A 7 21.19 29.65 28.48
CA LEU A 7 20.37 28.46 28.29
C LEU A 7 21.25 27.35 27.71
N HIS A 8 21.64 26.39 28.55
CA HIS A 8 22.18 25.12 28.07
C HIS A 8 21.03 24.28 27.52
N PHE A 9 20.94 24.17 26.21
CA PHE A 9 20.12 23.14 25.58
C PHE A 9 20.95 21.84 25.56
N PRO A 10 20.55 20.76 26.24
CA PRO A 10 21.17 19.47 25.99
C PRO A 10 20.98 19.15 24.52
N ALA A 11 22.06 18.76 23.83
CA ALA A 11 21.94 18.23 22.48
C ALA A 11 21.03 17.00 22.56
N ALA A 12 19.84 17.11 21.96
CA ALA A 12 18.94 15.99 21.84
C ALA A 12 19.58 14.96 20.89
N SER A 13 20.20 13.93 21.44
CA SER A 13 20.65 12.76 20.70
C SER A 13 19.45 11.85 20.47
N PHE A 14 18.61 12.16 19.50
CA PHE A 14 17.62 11.21 18.99
C PHE A 14 18.16 10.60 17.70
N ASN A 15 18.82 9.46 17.82
CA ASN A 15 18.94 8.54 16.69
C ASN A 15 17.75 7.56 16.72
N GLU A 16 16.53 8.11 16.83
CA GLU A 16 15.31 7.31 16.91
C GLU A 16 14.94 6.89 15.48
N GLN A 17 15.22 5.63 15.16
CA GLN A 17 14.84 5.05 13.88
C GLN A 17 13.35 4.76 13.89
N THR A 18 12.63 5.30 12.93
CA THR A 18 11.20 5.03 12.75
C THR A 18 10.96 4.30 11.44
N TYR A 19 9.97 3.41 11.45
CA TYR A 19 9.69 2.49 10.37
C TYR A 19 8.20 2.58 10.04
N THR A 20 7.85 2.54 8.76
CA THR A 20 6.47 2.41 8.31
C THR A 20 6.38 1.28 7.29
N ILE A 21 5.24 0.59 7.30
CA ILE A 21 4.91 -0.40 6.28
C ILE A 21 3.42 -0.31 5.97
N SER A 22 3.08 -0.40 4.69
CA SER A 22 1.70 -0.51 4.23
C SER A 22 1.58 -1.56 3.14
N VAL A 23 0.39 -2.15 3.07
CA VAL A 23 -0.05 -3.00 1.96
C VAL A 23 -1.23 -2.27 1.34
N ASN A 24 -1.10 -1.87 0.08
CA ASN A 24 -2.20 -1.30 -0.66
C ASN A 24 -2.84 -2.40 -1.50
N SER A 25 -3.83 -3.08 -0.93
CA SER A 25 -4.66 -3.99 -1.69
C SER A 25 -6.06 -4.03 -1.10
N CYS A 26 -7.06 -4.01 -1.98
CA CYS A 26 -8.43 -4.27 -1.56
C CYS A 26 -8.73 -5.78 -1.48
N CYS A 27 -8.00 -6.59 -2.25
CA CYS A 27 -8.11 -8.03 -2.31
C CYS A 27 -6.86 -8.64 -2.95
N ILE A 28 -6.35 -9.70 -2.34
CA ILE A 28 -5.18 -10.45 -2.82
C ILE A 28 -5.64 -11.89 -3.03
N GLU A 29 -5.35 -12.47 -4.19
CA GLU A 29 -5.66 -13.88 -4.43
C GLU A 29 -4.56 -14.80 -3.88
N THR A 30 -4.93 -16.01 -3.49
CA THR A 30 -3.98 -17.05 -3.13
C THR A 30 -3.00 -17.31 -4.27
N GLY A 31 -1.69 -17.23 -4.02
CA GLY A 31 -0.66 -17.35 -5.05
C GLY A 31 -0.46 -16.11 -5.94
N GLY A 32 -1.25 -15.05 -5.73
CA GLY A 32 -1.03 -13.74 -6.35
C GLY A 32 0.16 -13.00 -5.75
N GLU A 33 0.22 -11.69 -5.97
CA GLU A 33 1.32 -10.84 -5.47
C GLU A 33 0.83 -9.86 -4.41
N ILE A 34 1.62 -9.72 -3.34
CA ILE A 34 1.46 -8.70 -2.30
C ILE A 34 2.46 -7.59 -2.58
N SER A 35 1.96 -6.40 -2.89
CA SER A 35 2.77 -5.19 -2.96
C SER A 35 2.83 -4.52 -1.59
N THR A 36 4.03 -4.44 -1.02
CA THR A 36 4.30 -3.76 0.24
C THR A 36 5.13 -2.51 0.00
N TYR A 37 4.85 -1.45 0.75
CA TYR A 37 5.56 -0.17 0.68
C TYR A 37 6.12 0.13 2.05
N TRP A 38 7.41 0.44 2.12
CA TRP A 38 8.09 0.66 3.38
C TRP A 38 8.90 1.95 3.34
N THR A 39 9.06 2.56 4.51
CA THR A 39 9.95 3.70 4.74
C THR A 39 10.69 3.50 6.05
N VAL A 40 11.97 3.86 6.07
CA VAL A 40 12.83 3.89 7.25
C VAL A 40 13.45 5.28 7.39
N TYR A 41 13.35 5.86 8.57
CA TYR A 41 13.92 7.16 8.91
C TYR A 41 15.06 7.00 9.91
N GLY A 42 16.07 7.85 9.81
CA GLY A 42 17.26 7.79 10.67
C GLY A 42 18.27 6.70 10.28
N ARG A 43 18.01 5.92 9.22
CA ARG A 43 18.96 4.98 8.61
C ARG A 43 18.59 4.61 7.17
N VAL A 44 19.46 3.85 6.53
CA VAL A 44 19.24 3.18 5.24
C VAL A 44 18.96 1.70 5.51
N SER A 45 18.03 1.10 4.78
CA SER A 45 17.75 -0.33 4.87
C SER A 45 18.92 -1.19 4.38
N ASP A 46 19.01 -2.42 4.90
CA ASP A 46 19.94 -3.43 4.41
C ASP A 46 19.20 -4.48 3.60
N GLN A 47 19.46 -4.56 2.30
CA GLN A 47 18.80 -5.51 1.39
C GLN A 47 19.13 -6.99 1.65
N ASN A 48 20.08 -7.29 2.55
CA ASN A 48 20.43 -8.66 2.93
C ASN A 48 20.06 -8.99 4.39
N ALA A 49 19.47 -8.04 5.11
CA ALA A 49 19.19 -8.23 6.54
C ALA A 49 17.85 -7.64 6.98
N ASP A 50 17.36 -6.58 6.33
CA ASP A 50 16.01 -6.09 6.58
C ASP A 50 15.01 -6.88 5.73
N TRP A 51 13.94 -7.33 6.36
CA TRP A 51 13.00 -8.24 5.74
C TRP A 51 11.57 -7.92 6.12
N ILE A 52 10.66 -8.34 5.25
CA ILE A 52 9.23 -8.18 5.42
C ILE A 52 8.63 -9.58 5.55
N GLY A 53 7.91 -9.80 6.64
CA GLY A 53 7.17 -11.03 6.89
C GLY A 53 5.67 -10.80 6.76
N ILE A 54 4.98 -11.73 6.10
CA ILE A 54 3.53 -11.80 6.00
C ILE A 54 3.06 -12.87 6.96
N TYR A 55 2.22 -12.49 7.90
CA TYR A 55 1.70 -13.38 8.93
C TYR A 55 0.18 -13.33 8.94
N LYS A 56 -0.44 -14.50 9.09
CA LYS A 56 -1.87 -14.58 9.37
C LYS A 56 -2.17 -13.82 10.66
N SER A 57 -3.30 -13.12 10.70
CA SER A 57 -3.73 -12.30 11.84
C SER A 57 -3.61 -13.10 13.13
N ASP A 58 -3.17 -12.43 14.19
CA ASP A 58 -2.96 -12.98 15.53
C ASP A 58 -1.79 -13.96 15.68
N SER A 59 -1.01 -14.23 14.62
CA SER A 59 0.20 -15.08 14.70
C SER A 59 1.40 -14.36 15.33
N CYS A 60 1.38 -13.03 15.35
CA CYS A 60 2.39 -12.16 15.93
C CYS A 60 1.76 -11.19 16.94
N GLY A 61 2.60 -10.58 17.78
CA GLY A 61 2.19 -9.44 18.60
C GLY A 61 1.74 -8.24 17.73
N THR A 62 0.86 -7.42 18.29
CA THR A 62 0.31 -6.22 17.63
C THR A 62 1.02 -4.93 18.03
N THR A 63 2.16 -5.03 18.73
CA THR A 63 2.90 -3.89 19.28
C THR A 63 4.32 -3.83 18.71
N VAL A 64 4.72 -2.67 18.18
CA VAL A 64 6.10 -2.41 17.77
C VAL A 64 7.05 -2.59 18.95
N GLY A 65 8.19 -3.24 18.72
CA GLY A 65 9.17 -3.60 19.76
C GLY A 65 8.96 -4.97 20.39
N SER A 66 7.79 -5.60 20.20
CA SER A 66 7.61 -7.02 20.55
C SER A 66 8.29 -7.93 19.52
N SER A 67 8.52 -9.20 19.87
CA SER A 67 9.10 -10.19 18.96
C SER A 67 8.01 -11.04 18.30
N CYS A 68 8.16 -11.34 17.01
CA CYS A 68 7.37 -12.38 16.35
C CYS A 68 8.24 -13.58 16.00
N LEU A 69 8.11 -14.66 16.75
CA LEU A 69 8.99 -15.83 16.66
C LEU A 69 8.44 -16.96 15.77
N GLY A 70 7.22 -16.82 15.26
CA GLY A 70 6.63 -17.78 14.33
C GLY A 70 7.27 -17.70 12.94
N SER A 71 7.15 -18.79 12.18
CA SER A 71 7.48 -18.76 10.75
C SER A 71 6.45 -17.92 10.00
N PRO A 72 6.88 -16.98 9.14
CA PRO A 72 5.96 -16.22 8.30
C PRO A 72 5.29 -17.13 7.26
N ASP A 73 4.06 -16.82 6.88
CA ASP A 73 3.35 -17.50 5.79
C ASP A 73 3.97 -17.17 4.42
N ALA A 74 4.56 -15.98 4.29
CA ALA A 74 5.41 -15.57 3.17
C ALA A 74 6.38 -14.48 3.61
N TRP A 75 7.53 -14.35 2.97
CA TRP A 75 8.51 -13.32 3.32
C TRP A 75 9.42 -12.96 2.16
N SER A 76 10.10 -11.83 2.28
CA SER A 76 11.23 -11.46 1.42
C SER A 76 12.15 -10.50 2.16
N TYR A 77 13.44 -10.53 1.83
CA TYR A 77 14.30 -9.37 2.08
C TYR A 77 13.81 -8.15 1.30
N VAL A 78 14.11 -6.96 1.79
CA VAL A 78 13.87 -5.74 1.02
C VAL A 78 14.77 -5.71 -0.23
N SER A 79 14.22 -5.30 -1.36
CA SER A 79 14.86 -5.41 -2.69
C SER A 79 16.03 -4.47 -2.92
N SER A 80 16.16 -3.41 -2.11
CA SER A 80 17.21 -2.42 -2.24
C SER A 80 17.51 -1.73 -0.92
N SER A 81 18.78 -1.40 -0.71
CA SER A 81 19.17 -0.46 0.32
C SER A 81 18.66 0.95 0.01
N GLY A 82 17.88 1.51 0.90
CA GLY A 82 17.27 2.82 0.72
C GLY A 82 16.56 3.30 1.97
N THR A 83 16.02 4.52 1.93
CA THR A 83 15.15 5.05 2.98
C THR A 83 13.68 4.70 2.73
N SER A 84 13.33 4.24 1.54
CA SER A 84 12.01 3.72 1.20
C SER A 84 12.10 2.76 0.02
N GLY A 85 11.04 1.97 -0.20
CA GLY A 85 10.96 1.08 -1.35
C GLY A 85 9.66 0.30 -1.42
N THR A 86 9.55 -0.48 -2.49
CA THR A 86 8.47 -1.42 -2.73
C THR A 86 9.04 -2.84 -2.70
N GLN A 87 8.33 -3.76 -2.03
CA GLN A 87 8.65 -5.18 -2.06
C GLN A 87 7.45 -5.99 -2.54
N ILE A 88 7.68 -6.83 -3.54
CA ILE A 88 6.72 -7.81 -4.04
C ILE A 88 6.97 -9.14 -3.32
N ILE A 89 5.92 -9.72 -2.76
CA ILE A 89 5.95 -10.99 -2.03
C ILE A 89 4.83 -11.87 -2.56
N SER A 90 5.11 -13.13 -2.85
CA SER A 90 4.06 -14.08 -3.26
C SER A 90 3.06 -14.30 -2.13
N ALA A 91 1.78 -14.19 -2.44
CA ALA A 91 0.71 -14.37 -1.47
C ALA A 91 0.64 -15.83 -0.98
N PRO A 92 0.49 -16.05 0.34
CA PRO A 92 0.19 -17.37 0.89
C PRO A 92 -0.96 -18.09 0.17
N SER A 93 -0.89 -19.42 0.12
CA SER A 93 -1.94 -20.25 -0.47
C SER A 93 -3.18 -20.39 0.42
N ALA A 94 -3.06 -20.09 1.71
CA ALA A 94 -4.17 -20.12 2.65
C ALA A 94 -4.93 -18.78 2.64
N THR A 95 -6.24 -18.85 2.55
CA THR A 95 -7.10 -17.66 2.70
C THR A 95 -7.14 -17.18 4.16
N GLY A 96 -7.51 -15.91 4.34
CA GLY A 96 -7.71 -15.31 5.66
C GLY A 96 -7.27 -13.85 5.72
N ILE A 97 -7.22 -13.34 6.95
CA ILE A 97 -6.75 -12.00 7.27
C ILE A 97 -5.27 -12.08 7.64
N TYR A 98 -4.46 -11.17 7.12
CA TYR A 98 -3.01 -11.12 7.28
C TYR A 98 -2.54 -9.70 7.64
N GLN A 99 -1.33 -9.59 8.17
CA GLN A 99 -0.60 -8.36 8.35
C GLN A 99 0.84 -8.51 7.85
N ALA A 100 1.40 -7.42 7.34
CA ALA A 100 2.81 -7.34 6.98
C ALA A 100 3.60 -6.68 8.11
N TYR A 101 4.77 -7.23 8.39
CA TYR A 101 5.66 -6.78 9.46
C TYR A 101 7.02 -6.46 8.86
N TYR A 102 7.59 -5.33 9.27
CA TYR A 102 8.97 -4.98 8.92
C TYR A 102 9.90 -5.39 10.06
N PHE A 103 11.01 -6.02 9.71
CA PHE A 103 12.06 -6.46 10.62
C PHE A 103 13.42 -5.94 10.17
N HIS A 104 14.31 -5.73 11.14
CA HIS A 104 15.64 -5.18 10.92
C HIS A 104 16.71 -6.21 11.28
N ASP A 105 17.79 -6.24 10.49
CA ASP A 105 19.04 -6.95 10.80
C ASP A 105 18.86 -8.44 11.11
N ASN A 106 18.09 -9.16 10.29
CA ASN A 106 17.70 -10.56 10.45
C ASN A 106 17.02 -10.88 11.80
N GLY A 107 16.65 -9.85 12.57
CA GLY A 107 15.98 -9.99 13.85
C GLY A 107 14.49 -10.23 13.69
N TYR A 108 13.85 -10.60 14.81
CA TYR A 108 12.42 -10.87 14.89
C TYR A 108 11.66 -9.80 15.70
N THR A 109 12.34 -8.72 16.08
CA THR A 109 11.71 -7.57 16.74
C THR A 109 10.95 -6.74 15.70
N ILE A 110 9.65 -6.61 15.91
CA ILE A 110 8.74 -5.88 15.04
C ILE A 110 9.13 -4.40 15.04
N LYS A 111 9.42 -3.85 13.86
CA LYS A 111 9.73 -2.42 13.66
C LYS A 111 8.54 -1.63 13.12
N ALA A 112 7.73 -2.24 12.27
CA ALA A 112 6.48 -1.67 11.78
C ALA A 112 5.44 -2.76 11.50
N ILE A 113 4.17 -2.40 11.54
CA ILE A 113 3.03 -3.29 11.30
C ILE A 113 2.08 -2.59 10.32
N SER A 114 1.64 -3.31 9.28
CA SER A 114 0.64 -2.79 8.34
C SER A 114 -0.77 -2.85 8.93
N LYS A 115 -1.71 -2.15 8.29
CA LYS A 115 -3.14 -2.50 8.43
C LYS A 115 -3.36 -3.95 7.98
N SER A 116 -4.37 -4.60 8.56
CA SER A 116 -4.78 -5.93 8.12
C SER A 116 -5.33 -5.91 6.69
N PHE A 117 -5.08 -6.97 5.95
CA PHE A 117 -5.58 -7.19 4.59
C PHE A 117 -6.03 -8.64 4.42
N SER A 118 -6.86 -8.90 3.42
CA SER A 118 -7.44 -10.22 3.16
C SER A 118 -6.78 -10.90 1.97
N ILE A 119 -6.48 -12.19 2.13
CA ILE A 119 -6.16 -13.09 1.03
C ILE A 119 -7.36 -14.03 0.82
N SER A 120 -7.82 -14.11 -0.43
CA SER A 120 -8.99 -14.86 -0.85
C SER A 120 -8.63 -15.84 -1.96
N SER A 121 -9.40 -16.91 -2.14
CA SER A 121 -9.18 -17.86 -3.25
C SER A 121 -9.56 -17.28 -4.62
N LEU A 122 -10.34 -16.20 -4.59
CA LEU A 122 -10.79 -15.43 -5.73
C LEU A 122 -11.11 -14.03 -5.23
N CYS A 123 -10.66 -13.01 -5.93
CA CYS A 123 -11.14 -11.66 -5.69
C CYS A 123 -12.52 -11.50 -6.31
N ALA A 124 -13.45 -10.94 -5.52
CA ALA A 124 -14.77 -10.60 -6.04
C ALA A 124 -14.65 -9.63 -7.22
N ALA A 125 -15.70 -9.58 -8.04
CA ALA A 125 -15.85 -8.67 -9.18
C ALA A 125 -15.32 -7.26 -8.89
N LEU A 126 -14.76 -6.62 -9.93
CA LEU A 126 -14.20 -5.27 -9.92
C LEU A 126 -14.80 -4.38 -8.83
N HIS A 127 -13.97 -3.99 -7.87
CA HIS A 127 -14.35 -3.09 -6.79
C HIS A 127 -13.63 -1.75 -6.96
N LEU A 128 -14.41 -0.67 -6.93
CA LEU A 128 -13.96 0.71 -7.08
C LEU A 128 -14.26 1.47 -5.80
N THR A 129 -13.28 2.24 -5.33
CA THR A 129 -13.41 3.17 -4.19
C THR A 129 -12.96 4.56 -4.62
N VAL A 130 -13.65 5.58 -4.12
CA VAL A 130 -13.29 6.99 -4.37
C VAL A 130 -13.06 7.65 -3.03
N LYS A 131 -11.93 8.34 -2.87
CA LYS A 131 -11.62 9.11 -1.68
C LYS A 131 -11.16 10.53 -2.02
N PRO A 132 -11.63 11.54 -1.27
CA PRO A 132 -12.72 11.44 -0.29
C PRO A 132 -14.10 11.34 -0.99
N GLU A 133 -15.08 10.73 -0.31
CA GLU A 133 -16.43 10.46 -0.85
C GLU A 133 -17.28 11.73 -1.05
N THR A 134 -16.88 12.83 -0.40
CA THR A 134 -17.48 14.14 -0.60
C THR A 134 -16.37 15.12 -0.93
N GLN A 135 -16.53 15.83 -2.04
CA GLN A 135 -15.62 16.89 -2.46
C GLN A 135 -16.38 18.13 -2.89
N VAL A 136 -15.75 19.27 -2.65
CA VAL A 136 -16.10 20.52 -3.31
C VAL A 136 -15.75 20.42 -4.79
N SER A 137 -16.58 21.04 -5.64
CA SER A 137 -16.38 21.05 -7.09
C SER A 137 -14.96 21.48 -7.49
N ASN A 138 -14.44 20.88 -8.57
CA ASN A 138 -13.10 21.11 -9.12
C ASN A 138 -11.94 20.76 -8.17
N LYS A 139 -12.14 19.85 -7.22
CA LYS A 139 -11.06 19.26 -6.42
C LYS A 139 -10.80 17.82 -6.84
N ARG A 140 -9.56 17.41 -6.59
CA ARG A 140 -9.09 16.07 -6.94
C ARG A 140 -9.62 15.02 -5.98
N VAL A 141 -10.10 13.91 -6.53
CA VAL A 141 -10.34 12.64 -5.85
C VAL A 141 -9.28 11.62 -6.25
N ILE A 142 -9.12 10.62 -5.40
CA ILE A 142 -8.34 9.42 -5.68
C ILE A 142 -9.33 8.30 -5.93
N VAL A 143 -9.29 7.73 -7.13
CA VAL A 143 -10.00 6.48 -7.42
C VAL A 143 -9.03 5.33 -7.23
N SER A 144 -9.42 4.33 -6.45
CA SER A 144 -8.68 3.09 -6.29
C SER A 144 -9.55 1.92 -6.74
N TRP A 145 -8.95 0.98 -7.47
CA TRP A 145 -9.65 -0.22 -7.92
C TRP A 145 -8.87 -1.48 -7.58
N CYS A 146 -9.58 -2.60 -7.68
CA CYS A 146 -9.06 -3.94 -7.46
C CYS A 146 -9.99 -4.99 -8.07
N GLY A 147 -9.45 -6.16 -8.37
CA GLY A 147 -10.20 -7.21 -9.07
C GLY A 147 -10.55 -6.81 -10.51
N ALA A 148 -9.77 -5.90 -11.11
CA ALA A 148 -9.90 -5.59 -12.53
C ALA A 148 -9.48 -6.81 -13.36
N ASN A 149 -10.23 -7.09 -14.42
CA ASN A 149 -9.85 -8.09 -15.39
C ASN A 149 -8.60 -7.57 -16.13
N THR A 150 -7.54 -8.36 -16.19
CA THR A 150 -6.31 -7.98 -16.90
C THR A 150 -6.20 -8.63 -18.28
N SER A 151 -7.24 -9.31 -18.77
CA SER A 151 -7.23 -9.91 -20.11
C SER A 151 -7.33 -8.87 -21.23
N ASP A 152 -7.97 -7.74 -20.93
CA ASP A 152 -8.27 -6.71 -21.90
C ASP A 152 -7.25 -5.57 -21.78
N THR A 153 -7.08 -4.79 -22.84
CA THR A 153 -6.18 -3.62 -22.87
C THR A 153 -7.01 -2.35 -22.92
N ASP A 154 -6.45 -1.27 -22.38
CA ASP A 154 -7.05 0.07 -22.44
C ASP A 154 -8.36 0.20 -21.64
N ASP A 155 -8.42 -0.49 -20.50
CA ASP A 155 -9.47 -0.29 -19.50
C ASP A 155 -9.41 1.12 -18.90
N TRP A 156 -10.58 1.70 -18.65
CA TRP A 156 -10.75 3.10 -18.27
C TRP A 156 -11.80 3.26 -17.16
N ILE A 157 -11.65 4.34 -16.41
CA ILE A 157 -12.51 4.75 -15.30
C ILE A 157 -13.22 6.03 -15.70
N VAL A 158 -14.53 6.10 -15.44
CA VAL A 158 -15.41 7.23 -15.77
C VAL A 158 -16.20 7.69 -14.56
N PHE A 159 -16.60 8.96 -14.56
CA PHE A 159 -17.56 9.52 -13.61
C PHE A 159 -18.87 9.87 -14.32
N TRP A 160 -20.01 9.59 -13.67
CA TRP A 160 -21.35 9.95 -14.16
C TRP A 160 -22.20 10.54 -13.03
N GLN A 161 -23.27 11.26 -13.41
CA GLN A 161 -24.26 11.78 -12.46
C GLN A 161 -25.27 10.69 -12.13
N THR A 162 -25.68 10.57 -10.87
CA THR A 162 -26.47 9.44 -10.37
C THR A 162 -27.89 9.35 -10.97
N ASP A 163 -28.38 10.42 -11.61
CA ASP A 163 -29.67 10.51 -12.29
C ASP A 163 -29.60 10.21 -13.80
N SER A 164 -28.40 10.06 -14.36
CA SER A 164 -28.18 9.49 -15.69
C SER A 164 -27.72 8.04 -15.55
N SER A 165 -28.64 7.09 -15.76
CA SER A 165 -28.25 5.69 -15.93
C SER A 165 -27.20 5.61 -17.05
N PRO A 166 -26.12 4.82 -16.91
CA PRO A 166 -25.20 4.54 -17.99
C PRO A 166 -25.93 3.66 -19.03
N SER A 167 -26.75 4.28 -19.87
CA SER A 167 -27.44 3.60 -20.96
C SER A 167 -26.59 3.51 -22.23
N THR A 168 -25.53 4.31 -22.33
CA THR A 168 -24.55 4.32 -23.43
C THR A 168 -23.20 4.88 -22.97
N ASP A 169 -22.13 4.57 -23.72
CA ASP A 169 -20.75 5.05 -23.54
C ASP A 169 -20.59 6.58 -23.73
N GLN A 170 -21.64 7.38 -23.60
CA GLN A 170 -21.64 8.81 -23.91
C GLN A 170 -22.19 9.71 -22.78
N ASN A 171 -22.69 9.10 -21.69
CA ASN A 171 -23.27 9.85 -20.56
C ASN A 171 -22.29 10.10 -19.40
N PHE A 172 -20.99 9.84 -19.61
CA PHE A 172 -19.97 10.17 -18.63
C PHE A 172 -19.58 11.66 -18.72
N ILE A 173 -19.08 12.21 -17.63
CA ILE A 173 -18.55 13.57 -17.59
C ILE A 173 -17.29 13.60 -18.48
N SER A 174 -17.34 14.28 -19.62
CA SER A 174 -16.33 14.18 -20.70
C SER A 174 -14.90 14.54 -20.28
N GLU A 175 -14.76 15.33 -19.21
CA GLU A 175 -13.47 15.74 -18.65
C GLU A 175 -13.07 14.93 -17.40
N ALA A 176 -13.92 14.00 -16.96
CA ALA A 176 -13.70 13.15 -15.81
C ALA A 176 -13.71 11.66 -16.21
N TRP A 177 -12.72 11.29 -17.02
CA TRP A 177 -12.30 9.89 -17.19
C TRP A 177 -10.77 9.75 -17.36
N ALA A 178 -10.24 8.56 -17.08
CA ALA A 178 -8.84 8.21 -17.36
C ALA A 178 -8.66 6.71 -17.60
N TYR A 179 -7.65 6.32 -18.38
CA TYR A 179 -7.19 4.94 -18.43
C TYR A 179 -6.65 4.49 -17.07
N THR A 180 -6.76 3.19 -16.79
CA THR A 180 -6.27 2.55 -15.55
C THR A 180 -4.75 2.64 -15.36
N TYR A 181 -3.99 2.98 -16.40
CA TYR A 181 -2.56 3.31 -16.31
C TYR A 181 -2.29 4.82 -16.36
N GLY A 182 -3.33 5.65 -16.30
CA GLY A 182 -3.29 7.10 -16.33
C GLY A 182 -3.34 7.72 -17.73
N GLY A 183 -3.87 8.96 -17.78
CA GLY A 183 -4.01 9.74 -19.01
C GLY A 183 -5.26 9.40 -19.83
N THR A 184 -5.36 10.02 -21.00
CA THR A 184 -6.51 9.94 -21.92
C THR A 184 -6.13 9.41 -23.31
N ILE A 185 -4.92 8.86 -23.45
CA ILE A 185 -4.42 8.32 -24.72
C ILE A 185 -4.25 6.80 -24.56
N PRO A 186 -4.85 5.98 -25.45
CA PRO A 186 -4.69 4.54 -25.41
C PRO A 186 -3.24 4.13 -25.65
N GLN A 187 -2.76 3.14 -24.90
CA GLN A 187 -1.39 2.66 -24.94
C GLN A 187 -1.29 1.15 -25.22
N ASN A 188 -2.42 0.46 -25.48
CA ASN A 188 -2.50 -0.99 -25.55
C ASN A 188 -1.88 -1.66 -24.32
N LYS A 189 -2.15 -1.09 -23.13
CA LYS A 189 -1.64 -1.64 -21.87
C LYS A 189 -2.76 -2.32 -21.12
N HIS A 190 -2.46 -3.50 -20.58
CA HIS A 190 -3.34 -4.16 -19.64
C HIS A 190 -3.42 -3.34 -18.34
N PRO A 191 -4.61 -3.25 -17.71
CA PRO A 191 -4.73 -2.66 -16.39
C PRO A 191 -3.90 -3.47 -15.39
N THR A 192 -3.47 -2.83 -14.31
CA THR A 192 -3.05 -3.57 -13.13
C THR A 192 -4.30 -4.13 -12.43
N ALA A 193 -4.21 -5.36 -11.90
CA ALA A 193 -5.29 -5.99 -11.15
C ALA A 193 -5.78 -5.12 -9.97
N SER A 194 -4.90 -4.25 -9.46
CA SER A 194 -5.21 -3.16 -8.52
C SER A 194 -4.40 -1.90 -8.85
N GLY A 195 -4.95 -0.72 -8.60
CA GLY A 195 -4.25 0.53 -8.84
C GLY A 195 -4.98 1.76 -8.30
N GLN A 196 -4.40 2.94 -8.54
CA GLN A 196 -5.01 4.21 -8.20
C GLN A 196 -4.71 5.27 -9.27
N CYS A 197 -5.68 6.15 -9.51
CA CYS A 197 -5.52 7.31 -10.38
C CYS A 197 -6.11 8.57 -9.73
N PHE A 198 -5.60 9.73 -10.15
CA PHE A 198 -6.11 11.02 -9.72
C PHE A 198 -7.13 11.55 -10.73
N HIS A 199 -8.16 12.19 -10.21
CA HIS A 199 -9.15 12.90 -11.00
C HIS A 199 -9.51 14.22 -10.37
#